data_AF-A0A7D5MJF8-F1
#
_entry.id   AF-A0A7D5MJF8-F1
#
_cell.length_a   1.000
_cell.length_b   1.000
_cell.length_c   1.000
_cell.angle_alpha   90.00
_cell.angle_beta   90.00
_cell.angle_gamma   90.00
#
_symmetry.space_group_name_H-M   'P 1'
#
loop_
_entity.id
_entity.type
_entity.pdbx_description
1 polymer ?
#
loop_
_entity_poly.entity_id
_entity_poly.type
_entity_poly.pdbx_seq_one_letter_code
_entity_poly.pdbx_strand_id
1 'polypeptide(L)'
;MTPEIWISELQSQLAGHRNQANAVHIIRYLKGQFGSFGIKQGERRLIVKPFIKNARIFDTQALTILLEILWQYEEREFQYTGMELLDTYRKNSEKTSKNH
;
A
#
# COMPACT_ATOMS: atom_id res chain seq x y z
N MET A 1 -9.00 15.15 -0.88
CA MET A 1 -7.89 14.42 -0.23
C MET A 1 -6.75 14.35 -1.24
N THR A 2 -5.53 14.73 -0.86
CA THR A 2 -4.34 14.68 -1.74
C THR A 2 -3.58 13.36 -1.54
N PRO A 3 -2.68 12.95 -2.45
CA PRO A 3 -1.84 11.78 -2.27
C PRO A 3 -1.05 11.79 -0.95
N GLU A 4 -0.53 12.94 -0.55
CA GLU A 4 0.27 13.10 0.68
C GLU A 4 -0.56 12.84 1.94
N ILE A 5 -1.78 13.39 1.99
CA ILE A 5 -2.71 13.17 3.11
C ILE A 5 -3.08 11.69 3.19
N TRP A 6 -3.39 11.06 2.05
CA TRP A 6 -3.73 9.65 1.99
C TRP A 6 -2.60 8.76 2.51
N ILE A 7 -1.35 9.08 2.14
CA ILE A 7 -0.17 8.32 2.59
C ILE A 7 0.06 8.52 4.09
N SER A 8 -0.06 9.74 4.59
CA SER A 8 0.06 10.03 6.02
C SER A 8 -0.97 9.25 6.85
N GLU A 9 -2.21 9.16 6.38
CA GLU A 9 -3.25 8.37 7.04
C GLU A 9 -2.96 6.86 6.98
N LEU A 10 -2.51 6.36 5.83
CA LEU A 10 -2.09 4.96 5.67
C LEU A 10 -0.94 4.62 6.62
N GLN A 11 0.08 5.49 6.69
CA GLN A 11 1.22 5.32 7.57
C GLN A 11 0.78 5.28 9.03
N SER A 12 -0.09 6.20 9.46
CA SER A 12 -0.65 6.21 10.81
C SER A 12 -1.37 4.89 11.13
N GLN A 13 -2.18 4.38 10.20
CA GLN A 13 -2.88 3.12 10.39
C GLN A 13 -1.94 1.90 10.46
N LEU A 14 -0.96 1.80 9.57
CA LEU A 14 0.04 0.72 9.63
C LEU A 14 0.89 0.81 10.91
N ALA A 15 1.32 2.02 11.28
CA ALA A 15 2.09 2.24 12.50
C ALA A 15 1.30 1.87 13.77
N GLY A 16 -0.01 2.13 13.80
CA GLY A 16 -0.90 1.74 14.89
C GLY A 16 -1.03 0.22 15.07
N HIS A 17 -0.74 -0.57 14.03
CA HIS A 17 -0.75 -2.04 14.05
C HIS A 17 0.65 -2.64 14.13
N ARG A 18 1.66 -1.83 14.50
CA ARG A 18 3.05 -2.30 14.57
C ARG A 18 3.19 -3.46 15.55
N ASN A 19 3.87 -4.51 15.09
CA ASN A 19 4.28 -5.64 15.92
C ASN A 19 5.79 -5.83 15.83
N GLN A 20 6.52 -5.29 16.82
CA GLN A 20 7.99 -5.32 16.82
C GLN A 20 8.57 -6.74 16.83
N ALA A 21 7.94 -7.67 17.55
CA ALA A 21 8.39 -9.07 17.58
C ALA A 21 8.33 -9.70 16.17
N ASN A 22 7.22 -9.51 15.46
CA ASN A 22 7.09 -9.97 14.08
C ASN A 22 8.01 -9.22 13.12
N ALA A 23 8.22 -7.90 13.32
CA ALA A 23 9.04 -7.07 12.44
C ALA A 23 10.46 -7.63 12.30
N VAL A 24 11.09 -8.04 13.42
CA VAL A 24 12.43 -8.65 13.41
C VAL A 24 12.46 -9.90 12.52
N HIS A 25 11.45 -10.77 12.63
CA HIS A 25 11.36 -11.98 11.81
C HIS A 25 11.15 -11.67 10.33
N ILE A 26 10.27 -10.71 10.00
CA ILE A 26 10.00 -10.31 8.62
C ILE A 26 11.22 -9.65 7.98
N ILE A 27 11.88 -8.73 8.68
CA ILE A 27 13.10 -8.06 8.20
C ILE A 27 14.20 -9.11 7.92
N ARG A 28 14.37 -10.10 8.82
CA ARG A 28 15.32 -11.20 8.62
C ARG A 28 14.96 -12.04 7.38
N TYR A 29 13.68 -12.37 7.21
CA TYR A 29 13.21 -13.09 6.02
C TYR A 29 13.49 -12.30 4.73
N LEU A 30 13.32 -10.97 4.77
CA LEU A 30 13.66 -10.04 3.70
C LEU A 30 15.17 -9.75 3.59
N LYS A 31 16.02 -10.53 4.28
CA LYS A 31 17.49 -10.41 4.28
C LYS A 31 17.99 -9.01 4.67
N GLY A 32 17.24 -8.28 5.48
CA GLY A 32 17.58 -6.94 5.94
C GLY A 32 17.52 -5.85 4.87
N GLN A 33 16.94 -6.13 3.70
CA GLN A 33 16.88 -5.15 2.59
C GLN A 33 15.73 -4.15 2.72
N PHE A 34 14.77 -4.43 3.60
CA PHE A 34 13.57 -3.61 3.80
C PHE A 34 13.22 -3.56 5.29
N GLY A 35 12.64 -2.44 5.70
CA GLY A 35 11.95 -2.30 6.98
C GLY A 35 10.62 -3.04 7.00
N SER A 36 10.00 -3.13 8.17
CA SER A 36 8.63 -3.64 8.31
C SER A 36 7.99 -3.15 9.60
N PHE A 37 6.67 -2.94 9.55
CA PHE A 37 5.86 -2.75 10.77
C PHE A 37 5.62 -4.07 11.52
N GLY A 38 5.97 -5.22 10.95
CA GLY A 38 5.70 -6.53 11.53
C GLY A 38 4.30 -7.06 11.24
N ILE A 39 3.62 -6.49 10.24
CA ILE A 39 2.24 -6.81 9.92
C ILE A 39 2.22 -7.97 8.93
N LYS A 40 1.54 -9.05 9.29
CA LYS A 40 1.40 -10.22 8.40
C LYS A 40 0.52 -9.87 7.20
N GLN A 41 0.74 -10.55 6.07
CA GLN A 41 0.05 -10.24 4.82
C GLN A 41 -1.49 -10.22 4.95
N GLY A 42 -2.08 -11.17 5.69
CA GLY A 42 -3.54 -11.23 5.89
C GLY A 42 -4.09 -10.01 6.63
N GLU A 43 -3.43 -9.62 7.72
CA GLU A 43 -3.79 -8.44 8.51
C GLU A 43 -3.57 -7.15 7.72
N ARG A 44 -2.43 -7.03 7.05
CA ARG A 44 -2.12 -5.89 6.17
C ARG A 44 -3.24 -5.68 5.15
N ARG A 45 -3.69 -6.74 4.48
CA ARG A 45 -4.79 -6.66 3.49
C ARG A 45 -6.07 -6.10 4.10
N LEU A 46 -6.41 -6.47 5.33
CA LEU A 46 -7.59 -5.93 6.03
C LEU A 46 -7.44 -4.45 6.33
N ILE A 47 -6.25 -4.03 6.81
CA ILE A 47 -5.94 -2.62 7.12
C ILE A 47 -5.99 -1.75 5.86
N VAL A 48 -5.37 -2.20 4.75
CA VAL A 48 -5.22 -1.38 3.54
C VAL A 48 -6.45 -1.40 2.64
N LYS A 49 -7.32 -2.41 2.73
CA LYS A 49 -8.53 -2.53 1.89
C LYS A 49 -9.39 -1.25 1.81
N PRO A 50 -9.74 -0.56 2.92
CA PRO A 50 -10.47 0.70 2.84
C PRO A 50 -9.68 1.79 2.09
N PHE A 51 -8.36 1.85 2.27
CA PHE A 51 -7.48 2.80 1.57
C PHE A 51 -7.46 2.55 0.06
N ILE A 52 -7.32 1.29 -0.37
CA ILE A 52 -7.38 0.90 -1.79
C ILE A 52 -8.72 1.29 -2.41
N LYS A 53 -9.84 1.12 -1.68
CA LYS A 53 -11.17 1.52 -2.17
C LYS A 53 -11.26 3.05 -2.32
N ASN A 54 -10.78 3.79 -1.34
CA ASN A 54 -10.80 5.25 -1.35
C ASN A 54 -9.85 5.85 -2.39
N ALA A 55 -8.76 5.16 -2.71
CA ALA A 55 -7.80 5.61 -3.71
C ALA A 55 -8.41 5.79 -5.10
N ARG A 56 -9.56 5.14 -5.41
CA ARG A 56 -10.28 5.26 -6.70
C ARG A 56 -10.65 6.70 -7.09
N ILE A 57 -10.62 7.64 -6.13
CA ILE A 57 -10.86 9.07 -6.40
C ILE A 57 -9.69 9.71 -7.15
N PHE A 58 -8.50 9.11 -7.11
CA PHE A 58 -7.31 9.63 -7.78
C PHE A 58 -7.35 9.30 -9.27
N ASP A 59 -7.07 10.32 -10.08
CA ASP A 59 -6.77 10.15 -11.50
C ASP A 59 -5.40 9.49 -11.71
N THR A 60 -5.03 9.24 -12.98
CA THR A 60 -3.77 8.57 -13.32
C THR A 60 -2.53 9.35 -12.87
N GLN A 61 -2.58 10.68 -12.87
CA GLN A 61 -1.45 11.51 -12.46
C GLN A 61 -1.25 11.42 -10.94
N ALA A 62 -2.32 11.62 -10.17
CA ALA A 62 -2.30 11.50 -8.72
C ALA A 62 -1.95 10.08 -8.27
N LEU A 63 -2.42 9.05 -8.98
CA LEU A 63 -2.02 7.66 -8.73
C LEU A 63 -0.53 7.43 -8.96
N THR A 64 0.03 8.01 -10.02
CA THR A 64 1.48 7.86 -10.32
C THR A 64 2.31 8.47 -9.20
N ILE A 65 1.98 9.69 -8.76
CA ILE A 65 2.62 10.35 -7.60
C ILE A 65 2.49 9.50 -6.35
N LEU A 66 1.29 8.97 -6.08
CA LEU A 66 1.03 8.12 -4.93
C LEU A 66 1.94 6.86 -4.93
N LEU A 67 2.07 6.20 -6.08
CA LEU A 67 2.91 5.01 -6.24
C LEU A 67 4.40 5.31 -6.06
N GLU A 68 4.87 6.45 -6.59
CA GLU A 68 6.25 6.90 -6.43
C GLU A 68 6.60 7.12 -4.97
N ILE A 69 5.74 7.82 -4.22
CA ILE A 69 5.96 8.08 -2.79
C ILE A 69 5.92 6.77 -2.00
N LEU A 70 4.96 5.88 -2.25
CA LEU A 70 4.90 4.57 -1.60
C LEU A 70 6.16 3.73 -1.82
N TRP A 71 6.85 3.93 -2.95
CA TRP A 71 8.08 3.20 -3.26
C TRP A 71 9.30 3.69 -2.48
N GLN A 72 9.26 4.94 -1.99
CA GLN A 72 10.36 5.54 -1.21
C GLN A 72 10.37 5.11 0.26
N TYR A 73 9.28 4.55 0.78
CA TYR A 73 9.23 4.12 2.18
C TYR A 73 10.09 2.88 2.42
N GLU A 74 10.75 2.81 3.57
CA GLU A 74 11.59 1.65 3.92
C GLU A 74 10.74 0.41 4.24
N GLU A 75 9.56 0.60 4.84
CA GLU A 75 8.70 -0.50 5.26
C GLU A 75 8.00 -1.18 4.09
N ARG A 76 8.20 -2.50 3.98
CA ARG A 76 7.75 -3.30 2.85
C ARG A 76 6.23 -3.28 2.64
N GLU A 77 5.47 -3.02 3.70
CA GLU A 77 4.01 -2.88 3.66
C GLU A 77 3.55 -1.78 2.68
N PHE A 78 4.35 -0.72 2.47
CA PHE A 78 4.01 0.35 1.52
C PHE A 78 4.12 -0.09 0.06
N GLN A 79 5.24 -0.73 -0.35
CA GLN A 79 5.37 -1.24 -1.71
C GLN A 79 4.33 -2.32 -2.02
N TYR A 80 4.04 -3.20 -1.04
CA TYR A 80 2.95 -4.17 -1.21
C TYR A 80 1.59 -3.48 -1.42
N THR A 81 1.38 -2.30 -0.84
CA THR A 81 0.14 -1.53 -1.00
C THR A 81 0.09 -0.86 -2.38
N GLY A 82 1.23 -0.32 -2.86
CA GLY A 82 1.36 0.19 -4.23
C GLY A 82 1.08 -0.87 -5.30
N MET A 83 1.60 -2.08 -5.13
CA MET A 83 1.32 -3.18 -6.07
C MET A 83 -0.18 -3.57 -6.08
N GLU A 84 -0.84 -3.53 -4.92
CA GLU A 84 -2.28 -3.83 -4.81
C GLU A 84 -3.16 -2.72 -5.42
N LEU A 85 -2.73 -1.45 -5.30
CA LEU A 85 -3.34 -0.33 -6.01
C LEU A 85 -3.26 -0.54 -7.52
N LEU A 86 -2.06 -0.81 -8.04
CA LEU A 86 -1.84 -0.98 -9.48
C LEU A 86 -2.68 -2.11 -10.06
N ASP A 87 -2.75 -3.27 -9.38
CA ASP A 87 -3.60 -4.39 -9.81
C ASP A 87 -5.08 -4.03 -9.81
N THR A 88 -5.54 -3.24 -8.83
CA THR A 88 -6.92 -2.75 -8.77
C THR A 88 -7.24 -1.81 -9.93
N TYR A 89 -6.35 -0.87 -10.25
CA TYR A 89 -6.54 0.06 -11.36
C TYR A 89 -6.52 -0.65 -12.72
N ARG A 90 -5.58 -1.58 -12.93
CA ARG A 90 -5.53 -2.42 -14.13
C ARG A 90 -6.86 -3.13 -14.36
N LYS A 91 -7.38 -3.83 -13.34
CA LYS A 91 -8.67 -4.55 -13.42
C LYS A 91 -9.86 -3.64 -13.71
N ASN A 92 -9.83 -2.39 -13.26
CA ASN A 92 -10.89 -1.43 -13.56
C ASN A 92 -10.81 -0.95 -15.01
N SER A 93 -9.60 -0.66 -15.51
CA SER A 93 -9.42 -0.27 -16.91
C SER A 93 -9.86 -1.36 -17.90
N GLU A 94 -9.53 -2.63 -17.62
CA GLU A 94 -9.96 -3.78 -18.44
C GLU A 94 -11.48 -3.99 -18.47
N LYS A 95 -12.18 -3.66 -17.37
CA LYS A 95 -13.65 -3.75 -17.30
C LYS A 95 -14.32 -2.66 -18.13
N THR A 96 -13.75 -1.45 -18.13
CA THR A 96 -14.27 -0.35 -18.95
C THR A 96 -14.15 -0.65 -20.44
N SER A 97 -13.07 -1.29 -20.88
CA SER A 97 -12.85 -1.68 -22.29
C SER A 97 -13.70 -2.87 -22.77
N LYS A 98 -14.30 -3.67 -21.88
CA LYS A 98 -15.17 -4.80 -22.24
C LYS A 98 -16.67 -4.43 -22.32
N ASN A 99 -17.03 -3.19 -22.01
CA ASN A 99 -18.40 -2.68 -22.01
C ASN A 99 -18.66 -1.70 -23.18
N HIS A 100 -17.87 -1.80 -24.25
CA HIS A 100 -18.07 -1.15 -25.55
C HIS A 100 -17.90 -2.22 -26.64
#